data_AF-A0A0G8ENM2-F1
#
_entry.id   AF-A0A0G8ENM2-F1
#
_cell.length_a   1.000
_cell.length_b   1.000
_cell.length_c   1.000
_cell.angle_alpha   90.00
_cell.angle_beta   90.00
_cell.angle_gamma   90.00
#
_symmetry.space_group_name_H-M   'P 1'
#
loop_
_entity.id
_entity.type
_entity.pdbx_description
1 polymer ?
#
loop_
_entity_poly.entity_id
_entity_poly.type
_entity_poly.pdbx_seq_one_letter_code
_entity_poly.pdbx_strand_id
1 'polypeptide(L)'
;MKKWIILFVAFLLAGCAGNTNHITYTINDEYELIRTSGNAFELFPSQDAVYATQYIPAKITDIAWDDKYIIAKQIEEKSDPNNPDGAIANKKSEHYWIIDVKHNKRFGPYNEKQFNEQKDAFKIKVPFQNVDSYIKEKKKQSA
;
A
#
# COMPACT_ATOMS: atom_id res chain seq x y z
N MET A 1 15.45 -12.45 63.06
CA MET A 1 15.93 -12.46 61.65
C MET A 1 14.83 -13.02 60.76
N LYS A 2 14.15 -12.22 59.95
CA LYS A 2 13.29 -12.74 58.88
C LYS A 2 13.27 -11.73 57.74
N LYS A 3 13.72 -12.22 56.58
CA LYS A 3 14.19 -11.45 55.43
C LYS A 3 13.00 -10.82 54.70
N TRP A 4 13.16 -9.56 54.33
CA TRP A 4 12.27 -8.84 53.42
C TRP A 4 12.38 -9.50 52.04
N ILE A 5 11.32 -10.16 51.59
CA ILE A 5 11.19 -10.60 50.19
C ILE A 5 10.42 -9.50 49.47
N ILE A 6 11.15 -8.52 48.95
CA ILE A 6 10.67 -7.64 47.88
C ILE A 6 10.91 -8.43 46.60
N LEU A 7 9.87 -9.12 46.12
CA LEU A 7 9.90 -9.78 44.83
C LEU A 7 9.63 -8.73 43.76
N PHE A 8 10.70 -8.25 43.14
CA PHE A 8 10.74 -7.36 41.98
C PHE A 8 10.10 -8.08 40.76
N VAL A 9 8.76 -8.03 40.64
CA VAL A 9 8.02 -8.51 39.46
C VAL A 9 7.49 -7.31 38.69
N ALA A 10 8.40 -6.51 38.13
CA ALA A 10 8.04 -5.32 37.34
C ALA A 10 8.94 -5.12 36.12
N PHE A 11 9.59 -6.17 35.59
CA PHE A 11 10.55 -6.03 34.48
C PHE A 11 10.26 -6.88 33.23
N LEU A 12 9.14 -7.60 33.16
CA LEU A 12 8.82 -8.45 32.00
C LEU A 12 7.89 -7.82 30.96
N LEU A 13 7.62 -6.51 31.06
CA LEU A 13 6.82 -5.76 30.08
C LEU A 13 7.67 -4.82 29.20
N ALA A 14 8.96 -5.11 29.03
CA ALA A 14 9.68 -4.62 27.86
C ALA A 14 9.14 -5.36 26.63
N GLY A 15 7.97 -4.93 26.15
CA GLY A 15 7.44 -5.37 24.87
C GLY A 15 8.53 -5.17 23.82
N CYS A 16 8.73 -6.18 22.96
CA CYS A 16 9.47 -5.99 21.74
C CYS A 16 8.78 -4.86 20.97
N ALA A 17 9.29 -3.63 21.07
CA ALA A 17 9.10 -2.63 20.04
C ALA A 17 9.86 -3.17 18.82
N GLY A 18 9.22 -4.09 18.11
CA GLY A 18 9.66 -4.53 16.80
C GLY A 18 9.56 -3.30 15.92
N ASN A 19 10.66 -2.57 15.77
CA ASN A 19 10.74 -1.50 14.81
C ASN A 19 10.74 -2.13 13.43
N THR A 20 9.55 -2.48 12.94
CA THR A 20 9.32 -2.83 11.55
C THR A 20 9.38 -1.52 10.78
N ASN A 21 10.60 -1.05 10.53
CA ASN A 21 10.88 0.05 9.60
C ASN A 21 10.45 -0.41 8.20
N HIS A 22 9.15 -0.43 7.94
CA HIS A 22 8.63 -0.58 6.60
C HIS A 22 9.02 0.68 5.83
N ILE A 23 9.50 0.49 4.60
CA ILE A 23 9.77 1.62 3.72
C ILE A 23 8.42 2.10 3.22
N THR A 24 8.01 3.29 3.69
CA THR A 24 6.75 3.92 3.30
C THR A 24 7.00 5.17 2.46
N TYR A 25 6.05 5.48 1.57
CA TYR A 25 6.03 6.68 0.75
C TYR A 25 4.65 7.35 0.86
N THR A 26 4.59 8.52 1.47
CA THR A 26 3.34 9.30 1.63
C THR A 26 2.72 9.63 0.29
N ILE A 27 1.45 9.29 0.08
CA ILE A 27 0.67 9.65 -1.11
C ILE A 27 -0.06 10.97 -0.84
N ASN A 28 -0.83 10.99 0.24
CA ASN A 28 -1.46 12.18 0.81
C ASN A 28 -1.50 12.04 2.34
N ASP A 29 -2.22 12.94 3.02
CA ASP A 29 -2.32 12.92 4.49
C ASP A 29 -3.04 11.66 5.04
N GLU A 30 -3.76 10.94 4.18
CA GLU A 30 -4.61 9.79 4.56
C GLU A 30 -4.08 8.44 4.08
N TYR A 31 -3.16 8.40 3.10
CA TYR A 31 -2.68 7.17 2.49
C TYR A 31 -1.16 7.18 2.27
N GLU A 32 -0.58 6.00 2.41
CA GLU A 32 0.82 5.71 2.15
C GLU A 32 1.00 4.46 1.29
N LEU A 33 2.06 4.46 0.50
CA LEU A 33 2.51 3.31 -0.25
C LEU A 33 3.57 2.56 0.57
N ILE A 34 3.28 1.31 0.92
CA ILE A 34 4.15 0.48 1.76
C ILE A 34 4.83 -0.56 0.90
N ARG A 35 6.15 -0.69 1.04
CA ARG A 35 6.92 -1.78 0.42
C ARG A 35 6.77 -3.07 1.26
N THR A 36 6.09 -4.08 0.73
CA THR A 36 5.81 -5.32 1.48
C THR A 36 6.75 -6.47 1.15
N SER A 37 7.22 -6.59 -0.09
CA SER A 37 8.25 -7.57 -0.47
C SER A 37 8.94 -7.16 -1.77
N GLY A 38 10.26 -7.35 -1.93
CA GLY A 38 10.94 -7.07 -3.20
C GLY A 38 10.59 -5.68 -3.77
N ASN A 39 10.02 -5.59 -4.97
CA ASN A 39 9.48 -4.34 -5.54
C ASN A 39 7.94 -4.29 -5.53
N ALA A 40 7.32 -5.01 -4.62
CA ALA A 40 5.89 -5.02 -4.40
C ALA A 40 5.51 -3.89 -3.46
N PHE A 41 4.53 -3.10 -3.91
CA PHE A 41 3.96 -2.00 -3.17
C PHE A 41 2.47 -2.21 -2.97
N GLU A 42 2.03 -1.84 -1.78
CA GLU A 42 0.65 -1.91 -1.32
C GLU A 42 0.20 -0.50 -0.93
N LEU A 43 -1.05 -0.14 -1.23
CA LEU A 43 -1.61 1.14 -0.83
C LEU A 43 -2.41 0.95 0.45
N PHE A 44 -1.98 1.63 1.50
CA PHE A 44 -2.56 1.55 2.84
C PHE A 44 -3.04 2.92 3.31
N PRO A 45 -4.16 2.97 4.06
CA PRO A 45 -4.49 4.14 4.85
C PRO A 45 -3.44 4.38 5.95
N SER A 46 -3.03 5.64 6.12
CA SER A 46 -2.03 6.08 7.10
C SER A 46 -2.57 6.11 8.55
N GLN A 47 -3.90 6.13 8.73
CA GLN A 47 -4.54 6.17 10.04
C GLN A 47 -5.48 4.98 10.25
N ASP A 48 -5.43 4.40 11.46
CA ASP A 48 -6.35 3.44 12.09
C ASP A 48 -6.70 2.11 11.37
N ALA A 49 -6.83 1.05 12.17
CA ALA A 49 -7.28 -0.28 11.73
C ALA A 49 -8.70 -0.30 11.12
N VAL A 50 -9.51 0.73 11.37
CA VAL A 50 -10.86 0.90 10.80
C VAL A 50 -10.81 1.02 9.27
N TYR A 51 -9.69 1.50 8.73
CA TYR A 51 -9.51 1.73 7.30
C TYR A 51 -8.87 0.53 6.58
N ALA A 52 -8.43 -0.50 7.30
CA ALA A 52 -7.71 -1.65 6.76
C ALA A 52 -8.46 -2.39 5.64
N THR A 53 -9.79 -2.26 5.56
CA THR A 53 -10.60 -2.86 4.49
C THR A 53 -10.43 -2.17 3.12
N GLN A 54 -9.88 -0.95 3.07
CA GLN A 54 -9.63 -0.19 1.82
C GLN A 54 -8.24 -0.43 1.22
N TYR A 55 -7.44 -1.26 1.86
CA TYR A 55 -6.17 -1.77 1.33
C TYR A 55 -6.28 -2.22 -0.14
N ILE A 56 -5.31 -1.81 -0.97
CA ILE A 56 -5.13 -2.36 -2.32
C ILE A 56 -3.95 -3.33 -2.28
N PRO A 57 -4.14 -4.59 -2.72
CA PRO A 57 -3.09 -5.59 -2.66
C PRO A 57 -1.85 -5.29 -3.49
N ALA A 58 -0.80 -6.04 -3.17
CA ALA A 58 0.54 -5.88 -3.69
C ALA A 58 0.61 -5.83 -5.22
N LYS A 59 1.72 -5.25 -5.71
CA LYS A 59 2.07 -5.07 -7.12
C LYS A 59 1.32 -3.93 -7.80
N ILE A 60 1.13 -2.84 -7.07
CA ILE A 60 0.78 -1.55 -7.68
C ILE A 60 1.94 -1.11 -8.58
N THR A 61 1.67 -0.97 -9.88
CA THR A 61 2.66 -0.56 -10.88
C THR A 61 2.57 0.91 -11.20
N ASP A 62 1.36 1.47 -11.13
CA ASP A 62 1.09 2.86 -11.43
C ASP A 62 0.09 3.42 -10.43
N ILE A 63 0.31 4.68 -10.07
CA ILE A 63 -0.50 5.40 -9.09
C ILE A 63 -0.66 6.85 -9.53
N ALA A 64 -1.78 7.46 -9.17
CA ALA A 64 -1.98 8.90 -9.24
C ALA A 64 -3.07 9.32 -8.26
N TRP A 65 -3.10 10.59 -7.90
CA TRP A 65 -4.09 11.09 -6.96
C TRP A 65 -4.33 12.59 -7.14
N ASP A 66 -5.52 13.02 -6.71
CA ASP A 66 -5.86 14.40 -6.43
C ASP A 66 -6.43 14.52 -5.00
N ASP A 67 -7.02 15.67 -4.66
CA ASP A 67 -7.58 15.91 -3.33
C ASP A 67 -8.79 15.01 -2.99
N LYS A 68 -9.38 14.34 -3.97
CA LYS A 68 -10.62 13.55 -3.80
C LYS A 68 -10.39 12.07 -3.98
N TYR A 69 -9.54 11.70 -4.92
CA TYR A 69 -9.39 10.32 -5.34
C TYR A 69 -7.93 9.89 -5.44
N ILE A 70 -7.69 8.62 -5.10
CA ILE A 70 -6.47 7.90 -5.46
C ILE A 70 -6.86 6.85 -6.51
N ILE A 71 -6.07 6.76 -7.59
CA ILE A 71 -6.19 5.70 -8.58
C ILE A 71 -4.94 4.83 -8.57
N ALA A 72 -5.13 3.52 -8.71
CA ALA A 72 -4.03 2.56 -8.75
C ALA A 72 -4.24 1.54 -9.87
N LYS A 73 -3.15 1.19 -10.54
CA LYS A 73 -3.05 0.04 -11.44
C LYS A 73 -2.22 -1.04 -10.76
N GLN A 74 -2.74 -2.25 -10.78
CA GLN A 74 -2.16 -3.45 -10.19
C GLN A 74 -1.97 -4.51 -11.27
N ILE A 75 -0.88 -5.27 -11.18
CA ILE A 75 -0.66 -6.45 -12.04
C ILE A 75 -0.58 -7.68 -11.14
N GLU A 76 -1.41 -8.70 -11.39
CA GLU A 76 -1.29 -9.96 -10.66
C GLU A 76 0.01 -10.66 -10.98
N GLU A 77 0.43 -11.57 -10.09
CA GLU A 77 1.51 -12.49 -10.40
C GLU A 77 0.99 -13.83 -10.89
N LYS A 78 1.82 -14.52 -11.66
CA LYS A 78 1.67 -15.93 -11.98
C LYS A 78 2.95 -16.66 -11.63
N SER A 79 2.87 -17.97 -11.44
CA SER A 79 4.05 -18.81 -11.22
C SER A 79 5.08 -18.64 -12.35
N ASP A 80 6.34 -18.55 -11.98
CA ASP A 80 7.45 -18.56 -12.92
C ASP A 80 7.65 -20.00 -13.44
N PRO A 81 7.51 -20.26 -14.75
CA PRO A 81 7.73 -21.59 -15.30
C PRO A 81 9.16 -22.10 -15.10
N ASN A 82 10.12 -21.21 -14.86
CA ASN A 82 11.53 -21.55 -14.64
C ASN A 82 11.92 -21.60 -13.15
N ASN A 83 11.03 -21.19 -12.25
CA ASN A 83 11.26 -21.20 -10.81
C ASN A 83 9.94 -21.54 -10.10
N PRO A 84 9.75 -22.77 -9.61
CA PRO A 84 8.52 -23.20 -8.94
C PRO A 84 8.15 -22.35 -7.72
N ASP A 85 9.15 -21.75 -7.06
CA ASP A 85 8.98 -20.86 -5.91
C ASP A 85 8.98 -19.36 -6.31
N GLY A 86 9.11 -19.09 -7.61
CA GLY A 86 9.14 -17.77 -8.21
C GLY A 86 7.79 -17.31 -8.72
N ALA A 87 7.57 -16.00 -8.67
CA ALA A 87 6.40 -15.34 -9.22
C ALA A 87 6.83 -14.26 -10.22
N ILE A 88 6.17 -14.20 -11.37
CA ILE A 88 6.41 -13.19 -12.41
C ILE A 88 5.13 -12.43 -12.70
N ALA A 89 5.27 -11.17 -13.14
CA ALA A 89 4.13 -10.33 -13.50
C ALA A 89 3.27 -10.97 -14.60
N ASN A 90 1.98 -11.13 -14.31
CA ASN A 90 0.96 -11.54 -15.26
C ASN A 90 0.39 -10.30 -15.95
N LYS A 91 1.10 -9.77 -16.95
CA LYS A 91 0.68 -8.58 -17.72
C LYS A 91 -0.70 -8.70 -18.41
N LYS A 92 -1.30 -9.90 -18.44
CA LYS A 92 -2.66 -10.12 -18.96
C LYS A 92 -3.75 -9.97 -17.90
N SER A 93 -3.37 -9.84 -16.62
CA SER A 93 -4.27 -9.70 -15.48
C SER A 93 -3.94 -8.39 -14.78
N GLU A 94 -4.45 -7.31 -15.39
CA GLU A 94 -4.33 -5.95 -14.86
C GLU A 94 -5.64 -5.58 -14.17
N HIS A 95 -5.52 -5.08 -12.95
CA HIS A 95 -6.65 -4.59 -12.16
C HIS A 95 -6.47 -3.13 -11.85
N TYR A 96 -7.59 -2.42 -11.82
CA TYR A 96 -7.62 -0.99 -11.60
C TYR A 96 -8.52 -0.69 -10.41
N TRP A 97 -8.13 0.32 -9.65
CA TRP A 97 -8.77 0.68 -8.40
C TRP A 97 -8.96 2.19 -8.32
N ILE A 98 -10.05 2.59 -7.67
CA ILE A 98 -10.30 3.98 -7.30
C ILE A 98 -10.63 4.00 -5.80
N ILE A 99 -10.00 4.90 -5.06
CA ILE A 99 -10.33 5.18 -3.66
C ILE A 99 -10.90 6.58 -3.60
N ASP A 100 -12.14 6.72 -3.11
CA ASP A 100 -12.68 7.98 -2.63
C ASP A 100 -12.14 8.24 -1.23
N VAL A 101 -11.24 9.22 -1.14
CA VAL A 101 -10.51 9.57 0.08
C VAL A 101 -11.50 10.04 1.15
N LYS A 102 -12.36 11.00 0.79
CA LYS A 102 -13.31 11.63 1.70
C LYS A 102 -14.30 10.65 2.34
N HIS A 103 -14.83 9.71 1.55
CA HIS A 103 -15.82 8.76 2.03
C HIS A 103 -15.23 7.41 2.41
N ASN A 104 -13.89 7.29 2.39
CA ASN A 104 -13.17 6.08 2.68
C ASN A 104 -13.73 4.85 1.94
N LYS A 105 -13.89 4.98 0.62
CA LYS A 105 -14.55 3.95 -0.19
C LYS A 105 -13.68 3.52 -1.36
N ARG A 106 -13.35 2.23 -1.41
CA ARG A 106 -12.67 1.57 -2.52
C ARG A 106 -13.66 1.04 -3.54
N PHE A 107 -13.29 1.22 -4.80
CA PHE A 107 -13.97 0.75 -5.98
C PHE A 107 -12.98 -0.11 -6.78
N GLY A 108 -13.43 -1.28 -7.21
CA GLY A 108 -12.63 -2.28 -7.92
C GLY A 108 -12.61 -3.64 -7.22
N PRO A 109 -11.83 -4.60 -7.74
CA PRO A 109 -10.96 -4.45 -8.91
C PRO A 109 -11.77 -4.29 -10.21
N TYR A 110 -11.33 -3.39 -11.08
CA TYR A 110 -11.88 -3.17 -12.41
C TYR A 110 -10.93 -3.67 -13.49
N ASN A 111 -11.49 -4.07 -14.64
CA ASN A 111 -10.71 -4.08 -15.88
C ASN A 111 -10.56 -2.65 -16.45
N GLU A 112 -9.71 -2.48 -17.46
CA GLU A 112 -9.41 -1.16 -18.04
C GLU A 112 -10.67 -0.42 -18.55
N LYS A 113 -11.60 -1.12 -19.21
CA LYS A 113 -12.83 -0.53 -19.72
C LYS A 113 -13.71 0.00 -18.58
N GLN A 114 -13.97 -0.84 -17.58
CA GLN A 114 -14.74 -0.45 -16.39
C GLN A 114 -14.09 0.71 -15.64
N PHE A 115 -12.76 0.67 -15.52
CA PHE A 115 -12.00 1.73 -14.88
C PHE A 115 -12.16 3.06 -15.62
N ASN A 116 -12.00 3.09 -16.94
CA ASN A 116 -12.14 4.32 -17.71
C ASN A 116 -13.58 4.87 -17.63
N GLU A 117 -14.60 4.01 -17.68
CA GLU A 117 -15.99 4.40 -17.48
C GLU A 117 -16.23 5.02 -16.09
N GLN A 118 -15.68 4.42 -15.03
CA GLN A 118 -15.79 4.96 -13.67
C GLN A 118 -14.96 6.25 -13.48
N LYS A 119 -13.77 6.31 -14.09
CA LYS A 119 -12.89 7.49 -14.07
C LYS A 119 -13.59 8.69 -14.69
N ASP A 120 -14.27 8.49 -15.81
CA ASP A 120 -15.09 9.50 -16.48
C ASP A 120 -16.31 9.88 -15.64
N ALA A 121 -17.03 8.91 -15.08
CA ALA A 121 -18.19 9.15 -14.21
C ALA A 121 -17.84 9.99 -12.97
N PHE A 122 -16.68 9.71 -12.36
CA PHE A 122 -16.16 10.46 -11.21
C PHE A 122 -15.40 11.73 -11.60
N LYS A 123 -15.21 11.99 -12.89
CA LYS A 123 -14.51 13.14 -13.47
C LYS A 123 -13.05 13.24 -12.98
N ILE A 124 -12.40 12.10 -12.78
CA ILE A 124 -11.00 12.01 -12.34
C ILE A 124 -10.09 12.29 -13.55
N LYS A 125 -9.24 13.32 -13.45
CA LYS A 125 -8.40 13.77 -14.58
C LYS A 125 -6.92 13.47 -14.40
N VAL A 126 -6.51 12.95 -13.24
CA VAL A 126 -5.09 12.72 -12.97
C VAL A 126 -4.55 11.58 -13.86
N PRO A 127 -3.38 11.80 -14.51
CA PRO A 127 -2.72 10.76 -15.30
C PRO A 127 -1.93 9.84 -14.38
N PHE A 128 -1.86 8.55 -14.72
CA PHE A 128 -1.02 7.59 -13.98
C PHE A 128 0.46 7.98 -14.05
N GLN A 129 1.16 7.79 -12.93
CA GLN A 129 2.61 7.79 -12.83
C GLN A 129 3.09 6.40 -12.40
N ASN A 130 4.18 5.93 -13.00
CA ASN A 130 4.80 4.68 -12.59
C ASN A 130 5.39 4.78 -11.17
N VAL A 131 5.15 3.77 -10.34
CA VAL A 131 5.57 3.74 -8.92
C VAL A 131 7.08 3.83 -8.75
N ASP A 132 7.88 3.18 -9.59
CA ASP A 132 9.35 3.22 -9.46
C ASP A 132 9.88 4.63 -9.75
N SER A 133 9.30 5.31 -10.75
CA SER A 133 9.60 6.72 -11.05
C SER A 133 9.25 7.63 -9.88
N TYR A 134 8.05 7.47 -9.32
CA TYR A 134 7.58 8.22 -8.16
C TYR A 134 8.54 8.06 -6.95
N ILE A 135 8.93 6.81 -6.64
CA ILE A 135 9.83 6.50 -5.54
C ILE A 135 11.22 7.11 -5.77
N LYS A 136 11.72 7.04 -7.00
CA LYS A 136 13.02 7.64 -7.37
C LYS A 136 13.01 9.15 -7.17
N GLU A 137 11.91 9.82 -7.49
CA GLU A 137 11.73 11.26 -7.26
C GLU A 137 11.70 11.58 -5.76
N LYS A 138 10.94 10.84 -4.96
CA LYS A 138 10.91 11.03 -3.49
C LYS A 138 12.28 10.86 -2.85
N LYS A 139 13.04 9.82 -3.25
CA LYS A 139 14.40 9.61 -2.73
C LYS A 139 15.37 10.75 -3.04
N LYS A 140 15.20 11.43 -4.18
CA LYS A 140 16.02 12.62 -4.53
C LYS A 140 15.68 13.85 -3.70
N GLN A 141 14.42 13.98 -3.26
CA GLN A 141 13.96 15.12 -2.46
C GLN A 141 14.40 15.00 -0.98
N SER A 142 14.70 13.78 -0.52
CA SER A 142 15.12 13.49 0.86
C SER A 142 16.65 13.45 1.05
N ALA A 143 17.44 13.71 0.00
CA ALA A 143 18.90 13.70 0.00
C ALA A 143 19.44 15.13 -0.06
#